data_AF-A0A938FQT4-F1
#
_entry.id   AF-A0A938FQT4-F1
#
_cell.length_a   1.000
_cell.length_b   1.000
_cell.length_c   1.000
_cell.angle_alpha   90.00
_cell.angle_beta   90.00
_cell.angle_gamma   90.00
#
_symmetry.space_group_name_H-M   'P 1'
#
loop_
_entity.id
_entity.type
_entity.pdbx_description
1 polymer ?
#
loop_
_entity_poly.entity_id
_entity_poly.type
_entity_poly.pdbx_seq_one_letter_code
_entity_poly.pdbx_strand_id
1 'polypeptide(L)'
;MKREALAPLMAAAILFTTVNSAHAQPAQVALDLPDARLKVSPPGDSEPTWSTLLEMSEASSVDSMEMAMVSVVVAKVEAARKPKGARAVGKELAKENYGWGSYQYSCLNTLWTRESHWNYRARNPITGAHGIPQALPATRMEIISSDWRSNPITQIEWGLRYISIRYETPCRALAKFKRSRYY
;
A
#
# COMPACT_ATOMS: atom_id res chain seq x y z
N MET A 1 -72.51 3.92 26.68
CA MET A 1 -72.41 2.47 27.00
C MET A 1 -71.59 1.79 25.94
N LYS A 2 -70.38 1.33 26.28
CA LYS A 2 -69.70 0.15 25.73
C LYS A 2 -68.46 -0.07 26.61
N ARG A 3 -68.48 -1.21 27.30
CA ARG A 3 -67.39 -1.79 28.09
C ARG A 3 -66.36 -2.41 27.13
N GLU A 4 -65.43 -3.16 27.70
CA GLU A 4 -64.37 -3.98 27.08
C GLU A 4 -63.02 -3.24 26.94
N ALA A 5 -61.88 -3.77 27.35
CA ALA A 5 -61.54 -4.93 28.18
C ALA A 5 -60.07 -4.77 28.60
N LEU A 6 -59.77 -5.09 29.86
CA LEU A 6 -58.42 -5.21 30.41
C LEU A 6 -57.76 -6.47 29.81
N ALA A 7 -56.52 -6.36 29.32
CA ALA A 7 -55.67 -7.51 28.99
C ALA A 7 -54.23 -7.25 29.46
N PRO A 8 -53.49 -8.30 29.85
CA PRO A 8 -52.56 -8.23 30.97
C PRO A 8 -51.12 -7.86 30.58
N LEU A 9 -50.42 -7.24 31.55
CA LEU A 9 -48.98 -7.05 31.58
C LEU A 9 -48.25 -8.40 31.50
N MET A 10 -47.58 -8.66 30.37
CA MET A 10 -46.58 -9.72 30.28
C MET A 10 -45.22 -9.15 30.71
N ALA A 11 -44.78 -9.52 31.91
CA ALA A 11 -43.43 -9.25 32.40
C ALA A 11 -42.42 -10.15 31.67
N ALA A 12 -41.56 -9.54 30.86
CA ALA A 12 -40.42 -10.23 30.26
C ALA A 12 -39.28 -10.34 31.28
N ALA A 13 -39.02 -11.54 31.78
CA ALA A 13 -37.87 -11.83 32.63
C ALA A 13 -36.58 -11.81 31.79
N ILE A 14 -35.70 -10.84 32.08
CA ILE A 14 -34.37 -10.76 31.48
C ILE A 14 -33.46 -11.74 32.24
N LEU A 15 -33.13 -12.85 31.61
CA LEU A 15 -32.09 -13.78 32.07
C LEU A 15 -30.72 -13.19 31.75
N PHE A 16 -30.05 -12.64 32.77
CA PHE A 16 -28.63 -12.31 32.70
C PHE A 16 -27.81 -13.61 32.71
N THR A 17 -27.30 -14.01 31.55
CA THR A 17 -26.29 -15.07 31.46
C THR A 17 -24.93 -14.44 31.72
N THR A 18 -24.27 -14.84 32.81
CA THR A 18 -22.91 -14.41 33.13
C THR A 18 -21.94 -15.12 32.18
N VAL A 19 -21.30 -14.37 31.28
CA VAL A 19 -20.16 -14.85 30.50
C VAL A 19 -18.95 -14.96 31.42
N ASN A 20 -18.51 -16.20 31.66
CA ASN A 20 -17.30 -16.50 32.40
C ASN A 20 -16.10 -16.11 31.54
N SER A 21 -15.35 -15.06 31.92
CA SER A 21 -14.15 -14.64 31.19
C SER A 21 -12.98 -15.56 31.53
N ALA A 22 -12.74 -16.56 30.68
CA ALA A 22 -11.52 -17.34 30.73
C ALA A 22 -10.34 -16.45 30.33
N HIS A 23 -9.50 -16.09 31.31
CA HIS A 23 -8.23 -15.41 31.06
C HIS A 23 -7.24 -16.42 30.46
N ALA A 24 -6.94 -16.31 29.17
CA ALA A 24 -5.81 -16.99 28.56
C ALA A 24 -4.52 -16.26 28.96
N GLN A 25 -3.68 -16.89 29.79
CA GLN A 25 -2.32 -16.43 30.03
C GLN A 25 -1.46 -16.66 28.78
N PRO A 26 -0.64 -15.69 28.35
CA PRO A 26 0.32 -15.95 27.29
C PRO A 26 1.41 -16.90 27.82
N ALA A 27 1.49 -18.09 27.23
CA ALA A 27 2.62 -18.98 27.42
C ALA A 27 3.86 -18.32 26.79
N GLN A 28 4.78 -17.84 27.63
CA GLN A 28 6.09 -17.37 27.18
C GLN A 28 6.95 -18.59 26.83
N VAL A 29 7.08 -18.87 25.54
CA VAL A 29 8.09 -19.81 25.04
C VAL A 29 9.44 -19.11 25.12
N ALA A 30 10.18 -19.36 26.20
CA ALA A 30 11.58 -18.97 26.30
C ALA A 30 12.39 -19.88 25.36
N LEU A 31 12.84 -19.33 24.23
CA LEU A 31 13.89 -19.96 23.43
C LEU A 31 15.23 -19.61 24.08
N ASP A 32 15.81 -20.61 24.74
CA ASP A 32 17.15 -20.54 25.31
C ASP A 32 18.17 -20.53 24.15
N LEU A 33 18.73 -19.36 23.83
CA LEU A 33 19.80 -19.20 22.86
C LEU A 33 21.15 -19.28 23.60
N PRO A 34 22.09 -20.16 23.19
CA PRO A 34 23.41 -20.19 23.79
C PRO A 34 24.16 -18.87 23.54
N ASP A 35 24.84 -18.38 24.59
CA ASP A 35 25.61 -17.13 24.65
C ASP A 35 26.85 -17.21 23.73
N ALA A 36 26.64 -17.08 22.42
CA ALA A 36 27.71 -16.99 21.43
C ALA A 36 28.18 -15.53 21.32
N ARG A 37 29.03 -15.09 22.25
CA ARG A 37 29.80 -13.84 22.09
C ARG A 37 30.83 -14.00 20.97
N LEU A 38 30.47 -13.58 19.76
CA LEU A 38 31.45 -13.34 18.70
C LEU A 38 32.34 -12.16 19.12
N LYS A 39 33.60 -12.45 19.45
CA LYS A 39 34.65 -11.44 19.58
C LYS A 39 35.01 -10.91 18.21
N VAL A 40 34.44 -9.78 17.82
CA VAL A 40 34.96 -8.97 16.71
C VAL A 40 36.15 -8.17 17.24
N SER A 41 37.33 -8.40 16.69
CA SER A 41 38.47 -7.49 16.90
C SER A 41 38.21 -6.17 16.17
N PRO A 42 38.47 -5.00 16.78
CA PRO A 42 38.32 -3.73 16.09
C PRO A 42 39.38 -3.61 14.97
N PRO A 43 39.04 -3.04 13.81
CA PRO A 43 40.05 -2.67 12.83
C PRO A 43 40.92 -1.53 13.39
N GLY A 44 42.22 -1.62 13.11
CA GLY A 44 43.25 -0.75 13.66
C GLY A 44 43.16 0.72 13.25
N ASP A 45 43.83 1.51 14.07
CA ASP A 45 43.97 2.97 14.11
C ASP A 45 44.13 3.63 12.72
N SER A 46 43.01 4.08 12.16
CA SER A 46 42.95 5.25 11.30
C SER A 46 41.80 6.12 11.80
N GLU A 47 42.15 7.12 12.62
CA GLU A 47 41.23 8.06 13.26
C GLU A 47 40.28 8.70 12.24
N PRO A 48 38.95 8.49 12.35
CA PRO A 48 38.01 9.25 11.57
C PRO A 48 37.93 10.67 12.14
N THR A 49 38.22 11.66 11.29
CA THR A 49 38.06 13.08 11.58
C THR A 49 36.62 13.38 12.05
N TRP A 50 36.51 14.35 12.96
CA TRP A 50 35.37 14.77 13.78
C TRP A 50 33.97 14.94 13.15
N SER A 51 33.77 14.63 11.86
CA SER A 51 32.49 14.71 11.15
C SER A 51 31.67 13.41 11.14
N THR A 52 32.20 12.26 11.56
CA THR A 52 31.49 10.96 11.48
C THR A 52 30.88 10.49 12.81
N LEU A 53 31.16 11.16 13.93
CA LEU A 53 30.72 10.72 15.28
C LEU A 53 29.43 11.39 15.80
N LEU A 54 28.81 12.31 15.06
CA LEU A 54 27.73 13.16 15.58
C LEU A 54 26.29 12.81 15.14
N GLU A 55 26.05 11.74 14.38
CA GLU A 55 24.66 11.33 14.03
C GLU A 55 24.39 9.82 14.23
N MET A 56 25.16 9.16 15.09
CA MET A 56 24.86 7.80 15.56
C MET A 56 24.52 7.74 17.05
N SER A 57 24.26 8.89 17.68
CA SER A 57 23.89 9.00 19.09
C SER A 57 22.51 9.64 19.27
N GLU A 58 21.49 8.94 18.81
CA GLU A 58 20.21 8.89 19.52
C GLU A 58 19.55 7.61 19.07
N ALA A 59 19.47 6.62 19.96
CA ALA A 59 18.59 5.48 19.74
C ALA A 59 17.16 6.03 19.79
N SER A 60 16.68 6.55 18.65
CA SER A 60 15.30 6.98 18.51
C SER A 60 14.44 5.73 18.65
N SER A 61 13.69 5.63 19.76
CA SER A 61 12.66 4.61 19.90
C SER A 61 11.66 4.81 18.76
N VAL A 62 11.60 3.86 17.81
CA VAL A 62 10.52 3.84 16.82
C VAL A 62 9.23 3.63 17.61
N ASP A 63 8.31 4.58 17.55
CA ASP A 63 7.03 4.46 18.24
C ASP A 63 6.30 3.22 17.69
N SER A 64 5.69 2.45 18.58
CA SER A 64 4.93 1.24 18.22
C SER A 64 3.82 1.56 17.22
N MET A 65 3.26 2.78 17.28
CA MET A 65 2.26 3.26 16.30
C MET A 65 2.87 3.44 14.90
N GLU A 66 4.08 3.99 14.79
CA GLU A 66 4.74 4.18 13.49
C GLU A 66 5.07 2.84 12.84
N MET A 67 5.57 1.88 13.62
CA MET A 67 5.85 0.53 13.11
C MET A 67 4.56 -0.17 12.65
N ALA A 68 3.44 0.02 13.35
CA ALA A 68 2.15 -0.50 12.93
C ALA A 68 1.68 0.10 11.59
N MET A 69 1.86 1.41 11.39
CA MET A 69 1.53 2.09 10.12
C MET A 69 2.41 1.61 8.97
N VAL A 70 3.72 1.42 9.21
CA VAL A 70 4.65 0.87 8.21
C VAL A 70 4.18 -0.53 7.77
N SER A 71 3.77 -1.38 8.71
CA SER A 71 3.23 -2.72 8.39
C SER A 71 2.01 -2.65 7.46
N VAL A 72 1.08 -1.71 7.70
CA VAL A 72 -0.10 -1.51 6.85
C VAL A 72 0.30 -1.06 5.45
N VAL A 73 1.25 -0.14 5.33
CA VAL A 73 1.75 0.33 4.02
C VAL A 73 2.40 -0.81 3.25
N VAL A 74 3.26 -1.60 3.90
CA VAL A 74 3.89 -2.78 3.30
C VAL A 74 2.83 -3.77 2.83
N ALA A 75 1.81 -4.06 3.65
CA ALA A 75 0.71 -4.92 3.25
C ALA A 75 -0.04 -4.39 2.00
N LYS A 76 -0.25 -3.07 1.91
CA LYS A 76 -0.85 -2.43 0.72
C LYS A 76 0.04 -2.59 -0.52
N VAL A 77 1.35 -2.39 -0.39
CA VAL A 77 2.33 -2.62 -1.47
C VAL A 77 2.28 -4.08 -1.92
N GLU A 78 2.32 -5.04 -0.99
CA GLU A 78 2.29 -6.47 -1.29
C GLU A 78 0.97 -6.88 -1.97
N ALA A 79 -0.17 -6.34 -1.52
CA ALA A 79 -1.44 -6.54 -2.21
C ALA A 79 -1.40 -5.99 -3.65
N ALA A 80 -0.81 -4.80 -3.83
CA ALA A 80 -0.68 -4.15 -5.13
C ALA A 80 0.27 -4.87 -6.10
N ARG A 81 1.10 -5.82 -5.65
CA ARG A 81 1.91 -6.66 -6.55
C ARG A 81 1.07 -7.60 -7.40
N LYS A 82 -0.20 -7.83 -7.03
CA LYS A 82 -1.16 -8.61 -7.80
C LYS A 82 -2.08 -7.68 -8.60
N PRO A 83 -2.48 -8.01 -9.84
CA PRO A 83 -3.35 -7.15 -10.67
C PRO A 83 -4.64 -6.70 -9.98
N LYS A 84 -5.28 -7.56 -9.17
CA LYS A 84 -6.47 -7.22 -8.41
C LYS A 84 -6.20 -6.11 -7.36
N GLY A 85 -5.10 -6.23 -6.62
CA GLY A 85 -4.72 -5.22 -5.64
C GLY A 85 -4.25 -3.93 -6.30
N ALA A 86 -3.49 -4.02 -7.39
CA ALA A 86 -3.06 -2.86 -8.17
C ALA A 86 -4.26 -2.04 -8.66
N ARG A 87 -5.30 -2.71 -9.16
CA ARG A 87 -6.58 -2.08 -9.55
C ARG A 87 -7.27 -1.38 -8.38
N ALA A 88 -7.34 -2.03 -7.22
CA ALA A 88 -7.96 -1.44 -6.04
C ALA A 88 -7.22 -0.16 -5.60
N VAL A 89 -5.90 -0.23 -5.46
CA VAL A 89 -5.05 0.91 -5.12
C VAL A 89 -5.11 2.00 -6.18
N GLY A 90 -5.07 1.64 -7.46
CA GLY A 90 -5.19 2.61 -8.56
C GLY A 90 -6.54 3.32 -8.59
N LYS A 91 -7.63 2.65 -8.20
CA LYS A 91 -8.96 3.27 -8.08
C LYS A 91 -9.02 4.26 -6.93
N GLU A 92 -8.47 3.87 -5.78
CA GLU A 92 -8.38 4.70 -4.57
C GLU A 92 -7.57 5.98 -4.87
N LEU A 93 -6.33 5.83 -5.36
CA LEU A 93 -5.46 6.96 -5.68
C LEU A 93 -6.01 7.85 -6.80
N ALA A 94 -6.66 7.29 -7.81
CA ALA A 94 -7.31 8.08 -8.87
C ALA A 94 -8.42 8.97 -8.31
N LYS A 95 -9.20 8.45 -7.35
CA LYS A 95 -10.27 9.21 -6.70
C LYS A 95 -9.70 10.26 -5.75
N GLU A 96 -8.79 9.86 -4.87
CA GLU A 96 -8.25 10.71 -3.80
C GLU A 96 -7.41 11.87 -4.33
N ASN A 97 -6.51 11.59 -5.28
CA ASN A 97 -5.53 12.59 -5.73
C ASN A 97 -6.02 13.45 -6.90
N TYR A 98 -7.03 12.99 -7.65
CA TYR A 98 -7.47 13.64 -8.89
C TYR A 98 -8.98 13.84 -9.01
N GLY A 99 -9.78 13.35 -8.05
CA GLY A 99 -11.24 13.39 -8.13
C GLY A 99 -11.81 12.53 -9.26
N TRP A 100 -11.02 11.61 -9.84
CA TRP A 100 -11.46 10.77 -10.94
C TRP A 100 -12.38 9.67 -10.44
N GLY A 101 -13.69 9.90 -10.58
CA GLY A 101 -14.73 8.94 -10.23
C GLY A 101 -14.74 7.68 -11.11
N SER A 102 -15.75 6.84 -10.89
CA SER A 102 -15.89 5.52 -11.54
C SER A 102 -15.78 5.56 -13.07
N TYR A 103 -16.33 6.60 -13.71
CA TYR A 103 -16.26 6.78 -15.16
C TYR A 103 -14.81 6.91 -15.65
N GLN A 104 -14.04 7.83 -15.08
CA GLN A 104 -12.63 8.03 -15.45
C GLN A 104 -11.78 6.81 -15.10
N TYR A 105 -12.04 6.19 -13.94
CA TYR A 105 -11.37 4.95 -13.58
C TYR A 105 -11.66 3.80 -14.56
N SER A 106 -12.86 3.71 -15.13
CA SER A 106 -13.16 2.68 -16.15
C SER A 106 -12.26 2.82 -17.38
N CYS A 107 -12.02 4.07 -17.83
CA CYS A 107 -11.09 4.36 -18.92
C CYS A 107 -9.64 4.00 -18.56
N LEU A 108 -9.20 4.37 -17.35
CA LEU A 108 -7.88 4.00 -16.83
C LEU A 108 -7.69 2.48 -16.81
N ASN A 109 -8.69 1.75 -16.29
CA ASN A 109 -8.62 0.30 -16.19
C ASN A 109 -8.56 -0.36 -17.57
N THR A 110 -9.32 0.13 -18.55
CA THR A 110 -9.18 -0.34 -19.94
C THR A 110 -7.79 -0.05 -20.50
N LEU A 111 -7.28 1.17 -20.29
CA LEU A 111 -5.97 1.60 -20.79
C LEU A 111 -4.85 0.72 -20.22
N TRP A 112 -4.69 0.68 -18.90
CA TRP A 112 -3.60 -0.08 -18.26
C TRP A 112 -3.78 -1.60 -18.35
N THR A 113 -5.01 -2.10 -18.56
CA THR A 113 -5.19 -3.51 -18.93
C THR A 113 -4.56 -3.80 -20.29
N ARG A 114 -4.70 -2.90 -21.28
CA ARG A 114 -4.09 -3.07 -22.61
C ARG A 114 -2.57 -2.88 -22.59
N GLU A 115 -2.06 -2.02 -21.72
CA GLU A 115 -0.62 -1.76 -21.58
C GLU A 115 0.12 -2.94 -20.94
N SER A 116 -0.40 -3.47 -19.84
CA SER A 116 0.37 -4.39 -18.98
C SER A 116 -0.46 -5.46 -18.28
N HIS A 117 -1.78 -5.47 -18.47
CA HIS A 117 -2.70 -6.25 -17.63
C HIS A 117 -2.52 -5.96 -16.13
N TRP A 118 -2.15 -4.72 -15.77
CA TRP A 118 -1.83 -4.31 -14.40
C TRP A 118 -0.67 -5.10 -13.76
N ASN A 119 0.24 -5.65 -14.57
CA ASN A 119 1.44 -6.31 -14.10
C ASN A 119 2.59 -5.31 -13.92
N TYR A 120 3.00 -5.09 -12.67
CA TYR A 120 4.11 -4.18 -12.33
C TYR A 120 5.49 -4.63 -12.86
N ARG A 121 5.62 -5.91 -13.24
CA ARG A 121 6.83 -6.46 -13.87
C ARG A 121 6.77 -6.46 -15.39
N ALA A 122 5.67 -6.00 -16.00
CA ALA A 122 5.54 -5.99 -17.45
C ALA A 122 6.67 -5.17 -18.08
N ARG A 123 7.38 -5.77 -19.03
CA ARG A 123 8.44 -5.10 -19.79
C ARG A 123 8.27 -5.41 -21.26
N ASN A 124 8.24 -4.37 -22.08
CA ASN A 124 8.35 -4.52 -23.53
C ASN A 124 9.83 -4.82 -23.88
N PRO A 125 10.15 -5.97 -24.50
CA PRO A 125 11.54 -6.33 -24.79
C PRO A 125 12.20 -5.44 -25.85
N ILE A 126 11.41 -4.86 -26.76
CA ILE A 126 11.88 -4.04 -27.88
C ILE A 126 12.11 -2.60 -27.42
N THR A 127 11.12 -1.98 -26.78
CA THR A 127 11.18 -0.56 -26.42
C THR A 127 11.75 -0.32 -25.03
N GLY A 128 11.73 -1.33 -24.15
CA GLY A 128 12.10 -1.18 -22.75
C GLY A 128 11.04 -0.52 -21.86
N ALA A 129 9.84 -0.24 -22.39
CA ALA A 129 8.71 0.28 -21.61
C ALA A 129 8.41 -0.67 -20.43
N HIS A 130 8.15 -0.12 -19.25
CA HIS A 130 8.07 -0.91 -18.02
C HIS A 130 6.88 -0.57 -17.14
N GLY A 131 6.43 -1.59 -16.40
CA GLY A 131 5.47 -1.47 -15.32
C GLY A 131 4.02 -1.35 -15.77
N ILE A 132 3.16 -1.08 -14.80
CA ILE A 132 1.72 -0.91 -15.01
C ILE A 132 1.42 0.13 -16.10
N PRO A 133 1.99 1.35 -16.08
CA PRO A 133 1.69 2.38 -17.08
C PRO A 133 2.49 2.22 -18.39
N GLN A 134 3.40 1.25 -18.50
CA GLN A 134 4.36 1.12 -19.60
C GLN A 134 5.19 2.40 -19.82
N ALA A 135 5.82 2.90 -18.75
CA ALA A 135 6.63 4.12 -18.77
C ALA A 135 7.86 3.99 -19.69
N LEU A 136 8.11 5.02 -20.50
CA LEU A 136 9.26 5.09 -21.42
C LEU A 136 9.94 6.49 -21.37
N PRO A 137 11.22 6.59 -20.98
CA PRO A 137 11.99 5.56 -20.27
C PRO A 137 11.43 5.31 -18.87
N ALA A 138 11.60 4.08 -18.38
CA ALA A 138 11.09 3.66 -17.07
C ALA A 138 11.65 4.48 -15.89
N THR A 139 12.88 5.01 -16.03
CA THR A 139 13.53 5.89 -15.03
C THR A 139 12.76 7.17 -14.72
N ARG A 140 11.79 7.57 -15.57
CA ARG A 140 10.91 8.69 -15.25
C ARG A 140 10.10 8.49 -13.97
N MET A 141 9.91 7.25 -13.52
CA MET A 141 9.21 6.95 -12.27
C MET A 141 10.00 7.33 -11.02
N GLU A 142 11.31 7.61 -11.13
CA GLU A 142 12.17 8.03 -10.01
C GLU A 142 11.75 9.36 -9.39
N ILE A 143 11.00 10.19 -10.12
CA ILE A 143 10.43 11.43 -9.58
C ILE A 143 9.40 11.18 -8.46
N ILE A 144 8.80 9.98 -8.42
CA ILE A 144 7.91 9.57 -7.34
C ILE A 144 8.72 8.91 -6.23
N SER A 145 9.46 7.85 -6.58
CA SER A 145 10.34 7.13 -5.66
C SER A 145 11.34 6.27 -6.44
N SER A 146 12.52 6.03 -5.86
CA SER A 146 13.58 5.21 -6.46
C SER A 146 13.26 3.71 -6.50
N ASP A 147 12.28 3.25 -5.70
CA ASP A 147 11.88 1.84 -5.56
C ASP A 147 10.88 1.34 -6.63
N TRP A 148 10.63 2.12 -7.68
CA TRP A 148 9.61 1.88 -8.70
C TRP A 148 9.69 0.50 -9.39
N ARG A 149 10.85 -0.14 -9.40
CA ARG A 149 11.05 -1.48 -9.97
C ARG A 149 10.32 -2.58 -9.18
N SER A 150 10.23 -2.41 -7.86
CA SER A 150 9.60 -3.37 -6.95
C SER A 150 8.28 -2.87 -6.38
N ASN A 151 8.02 -1.57 -6.45
CA ASN A 151 6.86 -0.94 -5.84
C ASN A 151 5.78 -0.59 -6.88
N PRO A 152 4.70 -1.37 -6.98
CA PRO A 152 3.58 -1.08 -7.89
C PRO A 152 2.85 0.23 -7.55
N ILE A 153 2.88 0.69 -6.29
CA ILE A 153 2.24 1.95 -5.89
C ILE A 153 2.96 3.13 -6.54
N THR A 154 4.30 3.15 -6.47
CA THR A 154 5.14 4.14 -7.16
C THR A 154 4.84 4.21 -8.67
N GLN A 155 4.66 3.05 -9.32
CA GLN A 155 4.30 2.99 -10.74
C GLN A 155 2.90 3.57 -11.02
N ILE A 156 1.92 3.25 -10.16
CA ILE A 156 0.55 3.75 -10.26
C ILE A 156 0.53 5.27 -10.08
N GLU A 157 1.16 5.79 -9.02
CA GLU A 157 1.23 7.23 -8.74
C GLU A 157 1.86 8.00 -9.90
N TRP A 158 2.98 7.50 -10.42
CA TRP A 158 3.61 8.11 -11.59
C TRP A 158 2.69 8.10 -12.81
N GLY A 159 2.04 6.96 -13.08
CA GLY A 159 1.15 6.82 -14.23
C GLY A 159 -0.07 7.75 -14.14
N LEU A 160 -0.67 7.88 -12.96
CA LEU A 160 -1.78 8.82 -12.73
C LEU A 160 -1.32 10.27 -12.92
N ARG A 161 -0.14 10.63 -12.37
CA ARG A 161 0.46 11.95 -12.53
C ARG A 161 0.79 12.28 -13.99
N TYR A 162 1.29 11.30 -14.73
CA TYR A 162 1.55 11.46 -16.16
C TYR A 162 0.25 11.73 -16.93
N ILE A 163 -0.81 10.98 -16.62
CA ILE A 163 -2.13 11.18 -17.26
C ILE A 163 -2.69 12.57 -16.95
N SER A 164 -2.61 13.05 -15.70
CA SER A 164 -3.15 14.35 -15.33
C SER A 164 -2.44 15.49 -16.06
N ILE A 165 -1.11 15.43 -16.17
CA ILE A 165 -0.32 16.49 -16.81
C ILE A 165 -0.47 16.47 -18.34
N ARG A 166 -0.56 15.29 -18.95
CA ARG A 166 -0.50 15.15 -20.43
C ARG A 166 -1.86 15.09 -21.10
N TYR A 167 -2.86 14.51 -20.43
CA TYR A 167 -4.18 14.25 -21.00
C TYR A 167 -5.31 14.87 -20.20
N GLU A 168 -5.02 15.46 -19.02
CA GLU A 168 -5.99 15.95 -18.02
C GLU A 168 -6.83 14.85 -17.39
N THR A 169 -7.26 13.83 -18.16
CA THR A 169 -8.14 12.76 -17.69
C THR A 169 -7.82 11.39 -18.33
N PRO A 170 -8.10 10.28 -17.65
CA PRO A 170 -7.92 8.93 -18.18
C PRO A 170 -8.70 8.65 -19.47
N CYS A 171 -9.91 9.18 -19.62
CA CYS A 171 -10.68 8.96 -20.85
C CYS A 171 -10.05 9.68 -22.06
N ARG A 172 -9.45 10.86 -21.87
CA ARG A 172 -8.66 11.53 -22.93
C ARG A 172 -7.40 10.75 -23.28
N ALA A 173 -6.70 10.20 -22.28
CA ALA A 173 -5.57 9.30 -22.49
C ALA A 173 -5.96 8.05 -23.28
N LEU A 174 -7.06 7.39 -22.89
CA LEU A 174 -7.58 6.21 -23.60
C LEU A 174 -7.98 6.55 -25.05
N ALA A 175 -8.58 7.72 -25.29
CA ALA A 175 -8.91 8.17 -26.64
C ALA A 175 -7.65 8.34 -27.50
N LYS A 176 -6.56 8.88 -26.95
CA LYS A 176 -5.26 8.97 -27.62
C LYS A 176 -4.69 7.58 -27.91
N PHE A 177 -4.70 6.67 -26.93
CA PHE A 177 -4.27 5.29 -27.10
C PHE A 177 -5.02 4.56 -28.22
N LYS A 178 -6.34 4.72 -28.33
CA LYS A 178 -7.15 4.11 -29.39
C LYS A 178 -6.71 4.53 -30.80
N ARG A 179 -6.23 5.77 -30.97
CA ARG A 179 -5.79 6.31 -32.27
C ARG A 179 -4.34 6.02 -32.58
N SER A 180 -3.47 6.00 -31.57
CA SER A 180 -2.02 6.03 -31.78
C SER A 180 -1.25 4.86 -31.15
N ARG A 181 -1.92 3.98 -30.40
CA ARG A 181 -1.32 2.84 -29.68
C ARG A 181 -0.30 3.23 -28.59
N TYR A 182 -0.23 4.52 -28.27
CA TYR A 182 0.41 5.09 -27.11
C TYR A 182 -0.52 6.17 -26.54
N TYR A 183 -0.46 6.40 -25.24
CA TYR A 183 -1.07 7.57 -24.63
C TYR A 183 0.01 8.61 -24.37
#